data_AF-A0A7S3GUD9-F1
#
_entry.id   AF-A0A7S3GUD9-F1
#
_cell.length_a   1.000
_cell.length_b   1.000
_cell.length_c   1.000
_cell.angle_alpha   90.00
_cell.angle_beta   90.00
_cell.angle_gamma   90.00
#
_symmetry.space_group_name_H-M   'P 1'
#
loop_
_entity.id
_entity.type
_entity.pdbx_description
1 polymer ?
#
loop_
_entity_poly.entity_id
_entity_poly.type
_entity_poly.pdbx_seq_one_letter_code
_entity_poly.pdbx_strand_id
1 'polypeptide(L)'
;GCIGRWYLGYSGDSCDDTCTDVGGVCNAEPLSTINNPDAFSTMVASAIEVDTNELIGDSSANFCQQGINILPFAAAPSVITLNVGAVNETLCVFPTDVSSLQGSCGVAFTDPPVRRFCNCKQLPAPLPSQRRALLTSAAVIVTTEPAIVLHARTTGATPRLRGHVAALEG
;
A
#
# COMPACT_ATOMS: atom_id res chain seq x y z
N GLY A 1 -14.30 -22.09 3.89
CA GLY A 1 -14.32 -20.63 3.59
C GLY A 1 -13.59 -20.37 2.29
N CYS A 2 -13.68 -19.16 1.74
CA CYS A 2 -12.91 -18.79 0.55
C CYS A 2 -11.42 -18.77 0.87
N ILE A 3 -10.65 -19.59 0.16
CA ILE A 3 -9.18 -19.56 0.19
C ILE A 3 -8.74 -18.35 -0.64
N GLY A 4 -7.95 -17.45 -0.07
CA GLY A 4 -7.43 -16.29 -0.79
C GLY A 4 -6.25 -16.65 -1.69
N ARG A 5 -6.05 -15.89 -2.77
CA ARG A 5 -4.93 -16.04 -3.71
C ARG A 5 -3.82 -15.04 -3.38
N TRP A 6 -2.60 -15.37 -3.73
CA TRP A 6 -1.46 -14.48 -3.53
C TRP A 6 -1.31 -13.52 -4.70
N TYR A 7 -1.06 -12.26 -4.38
CA TYR A 7 -0.79 -11.18 -5.32
C TYR A 7 0.48 -10.44 -4.89
N LEU A 8 1.27 -9.97 -5.86
CA LEU A 8 2.39 -9.06 -5.63
C LEU A 8 1.96 -7.64 -6.02
N GLY A 9 1.72 -6.80 -5.02
CA GLY A 9 1.22 -5.43 -5.18
C GLY A 9 2.24 -4.47 -5.82
N TYR A 10 1.84 -3.21 -5.99
CA TYR A 10 2.76 -2.15 -6.44
C TYR A 10 3.72 -1.75 -5.31
N SER A 11 4.70 -0.92 -5.66
CA SER A 11 5.74 -0.51 -4.72
C SER A 11 5.23 0.60 -3.81
N GLY A 12 5.24 0.35 -2.50
CA GLY A 12 4.68 1.25 -1.49
C GLY A 12 3.27 0.90 -1.02
N ASP A 13 2.56 -0.01 -1.70
CA ASP A 13 1.17 -0.33 -1.37
C ASP A 13 1.01 -1.13 -0.07
N SER A 14 -0.14 -0.94 0.58
CA SER A 14 -0.62 -1.90 1.58
C SER A 14 -1.29 -3.11 0.90
N CYS A 15 -1.52 -4.17 1.67
CA CYS A 15 -2.30 -5.29 1.18
C CYS A 15 -3.80 -5.00 1.13
N ASP A 16 -4.31 -3.99 1.83
CA ASP A 16 -5.70 -3.55 1.67
C ASP A 16 -5.89 -2.86 0.31
N ASP A 17 -4.93 -2.03 -0.12
CA ASP A 17 -4.93 -1.39 -1.44
C ASP A 17 -4.77 -2.44 -2.55
N THR A 18 -3.71 -3.26 -2.47
CA THR A 18 -3.43 -4.37 -3.40
C THR A 18 -4.63 -5.29 -3.59
N CYS A 19 -5.33 -5.64 -2.51
CA CYS A 19 -6.50 -6.52 -2.60
C CYS A 19 -7.75 -5.81 -3.11
N THR A 20 -7.87 -4.49 -2.93
CA THR A 20 -8.96 -3.69 -3.49
C THR A 20 -8.86 -3.62 -5.01
N ASP A 21 -7.65 -3.40 -5.54
CA ASP A 21 -7.40 -3.33 -7.00
C ASP A 21 -7.77 -4.61 -7.74
N VAL A 22 -7.54 -5.78 -7.13
CA VAL A 22 -7.92 -7.09 -7.70
C VAL A 22 -9.36 -7.51 -7.35
N GLY A 23 -10.18 -6.60 -6.81
CA GLY A 23 -11.60 -6.83 -6.51
C GLY A 23 -11.86 -7.79 -5.34
N GLY A 24 -10.95 -7.85 -4.38
CA GLY A 24 -11.02 -8.67 -3.18
C GLY A 24 -10.91 -7.88 -1.88
N VAL A 25 -10.64 -8.59 -0.80
CA VAL A 25 -10.31 -8.04 0.54
C VAL A 25 -9.10 -8.80 1.06
N CYS A 26 -8.21 -8.09 1.76
CA CYS A 26 -7.03 -8.70 2.34
C CYS A 26 -7.35 -9.78 3.38
N ASN A 27 -6.54 -10.82 3.37
CA ASN A 27 -6.59 -11.95 4.27
C ASN A 27 -5.26 -12.05 5.02
N ALA A 28 -5.19 -11.49 6.24
CA ALA A 28 -3.95 -11.53 7.02
C ALA A 28 -3.58 -12.93 7.54
N GLU A 29 -4.56 -13.84 7.68
CA GLU A 29 -4.39 -15.15 8.31
C GLU A 29 -3.24 -15.99 7.73
N PRO A 30 -3.02 -16.10 6.40
CA PRO A 30 -1.90 -16.86 5.84
C PRO A 30 -0.55 -16.14 5.92
N LEU A 31 -0.48 -14.84 6.22
CA LEU A 31 0.81 -14.13 6.30
C LEU A 31 1.69 -14.70 7.42
N SER A 32 1.10 -15.16 8.52
CA SER A 32 1.83 -15.76 9.64
C SER A 32 2.38 -17.16 9.36
N THR A 33 1.95 -17.82 8.26
CA THR A 33 2.46 -19.13 7.85
C THR A 33 3.69 -19.04 6.94
N ILE A 34 3.98 -17.84 6.41
CA ILE A 34 5.15 -17.58 5.56
C ILE A 34 6.37 -17.22 6.41
N ASN A 35 6.81 -18.20 7.22
CA ASN A 35 7.88 -18.05 8.21
C ASN A 35 9.12 -18.92 7.93
N ASN A 36 9.17 -19.58 6.78
CA ASN A 36 10.25 -20.48 6.37
C ASN A 36 10.42 -20.46 4.83
N PRO A 37 11.59 -20.89 4.30
CA PRO A 37 11.90 -20.81 2.87
C PRO A 37 10.92 -21.58 1.98
N ASP A 38 10.42 -22.74 2.40
CA ASP A 38 9.54 -23.59 1.58
C ASP A 38 8.15 -22.97 1.42
N ALA A 39 7.61 -22.43 2.52
CA ALA A 39 6.35 -21.68 2.51
C ALA A 39 6.47 -20.40 1.66
N PHE A 40 7.59 -19.67 1.77
CA PHE A 40 7.86 -18.50 0.95
C PHE A 40 8.00 -18.85 -0.55
N SER A 41 8.75 -19.90 -0.89
CA SER A 41 8.91 -20.35 -2.28
C SER A 41 7.58 -20.78 -2.91
N THR A 42 6.76 -21.51 -2.15
CA THR A 42 5.40 -21.90 -2.56
C THR A 42 4.50 -20.68 -2.78
N MET A 43 4.58 -19.69 -1.88
CA MET A 43 3.85 -18.43 -2.03
C MET A 43 4.26 -17.68 -3.31
N VAL A 44 5.57 -17.46 -3.52
CA VAL A 44 6.12 -16.78 -4.70
C VAL A 44 5.65 -17.44 -6.00
N ALA A 45 5.82 -18.76 -6.13
CA ALA A 45 5.44 -19.50 -7.34
C ALA A 45 3.92 -19.44 -7.64
N SER A 46 3.10 -19.21 -6.61
CA SER A 46 1.63 -19.10 -6.73
C SER A 46 1.11 -17.67 -6.87
N ALA A 47 1.97 -16.66 -6.74
CA ALA A 47 1.57 -15.27 -6.72
C ALA A 47 1.34 -14.71 -8.14
N ILE A 48 0.35 -13.85 -8.27
CA ILE A 48 0.03 -13.09 -9.48
C ILE A 48 0.57 -11.67 -9.30
N GLU A 49 1.36 -11.18 -10.24
CA GLU A 49 1.81 -9.78 -10.25
C GLU A 49 0.66 -8.86 -10.69
N VAL A 50 0.36 -7.82 -9.90
CA VAL A 50 -0.81 -6.96 -10.20
C VAL A 50 -0.63 -6.13 -11.48
N ASP A 51 0.59 -5.71 -11.78
CA ASP A 51 0.92 -4.88 -12.96
C ASP A 51 0.73 -5.63 -14.29
N THR A 52 1.22 -6.88 -14.36
CA THR A 52 1.16 -7.73 -15.55
C THR A 52 -0.09 -8.61 -15.59
N ASN A 53 -0.70 -8.87 -14.42
CA ASN A 53 -1.70 -9.92 -14.20
C ASN A 53 -1.21 -11.32 -14.64
N GLU A 54 0.10 -11.55 -14.63
CA GLU A 54 0.73 -12.84 -14.90
C GLU A 54 1.11 -13.54 -13.58
N LEU A 55 1.14 -14.87 -13.61
CA LEU A 55 1.74 -15.65 -12.53
C LEU A 55 3.25 -15.41 -12.54
N ILE A 56 3.85 -15.15 -11.38
CA ILE A 56 5.31 -15.14 -11.24
C ILE A 56 5.87 -16.49 -11.70
N GLY A 57 5.19 -17.60 -11.35
CA GLY A 57 5.40 -18.95 -11.91
C GLY A 57 6.74 -19.61 -11.55
N ASP A 58 7.71 -18.83 -11.11
CA ASP A 58 9.06 -19.20 -10.74
C ASP A 58 9.19 -19.56 -9.26
N SER A 59 10.19 -20.40 -8.95
CA SER A 59 10.61 -20.61 -7.57
C SER A 59 11.22 -19.34 -6.99
N SER A 60 11.21 -19.18 -5.66
CA SER A 60 11.92 -18.05 -5.03
C SER A 60 13.41 -18.03 -5.35
N ALA A 61 14.04 -19.16 -5.73
CA ALA A 61 15.45 -19.18 -6.12
C ALA A 61 15.72 -18.48 -7.47
N ASN A 62 14.75 -18.47 -8.39
CA ASN A 62 14.85 -17.77 -9.68
C ASN A 62 14.40 -16.31 -9.54
N PHE A 63 13.31 -16.10 -8.80
CA PHE A 63 12.71 -14.77 -8.60
C PHE A 63 13.57 -13.87 -7.71
N CYS A 64 14.13 -14.40 -6.63
CA CYS A 64 14.94 -13.66 -5.64
C CYS A 64 16.43 -13.76 -5.99
N GLN A 65 16.86 -13.01 -7.00
CA GLN A 65 18.23 -13.05 -7.53
C GLN A 65 19.31 -12.71 -6.49
N GLN A 66 18.99 -11.84 -5.52
CA GLN A 66 19.85 -11.51 -4.37
C GLN A 66 19.52 -12.34 -3.11
N GLY A 67 18.76 -13.43 -3.26
CA GLY A 67 18.38 -14.35 -2.20
C GLY A 67 17.36 -13.80 -1.22
N ILE A 68 17.19 -14.56 -0.13
CA ILE A 68 16.33 -14.22 1.01
C ILE A 68 17.17 -13.42 2.02
N ASN A 69 16.68 -12.24 2.38
CA ASN A 69 17.34 -11.32 3.28
C ASN A 69 16.43 -10.97 4.46
N ILE A 70 17.03 -10.58 5.59
CA ILE A 70 16.30 -10.15 6.79
C ILE A 70 16.40 -8.63 6.87
N LEU A 71 15.30 -7.94 6.54
CA LEU A 71 15.18 -6.50 6.74
C LEU A 71 14.26 -6.23 7.94
N PRO A 72 14.75 -5.63 9.05
CA PRO A 72 13.98 -5.48 10.28
C PRO A 72 12.66 -4.69 10.14
N PHE A 73 12.55 -3.83 9.13
CA PHE A 73 11.34 -3.08 8.83
C PHE A 73 10.32 -3.89 8.01
N ALA A 74 10.78 -4.77 7.12
CA ALA A 74 9.92 -5.56 6.23
C ALA A 74 9.46 -6.85 6.94
N ALA A 75 8.70 -6.64 7.99
CA ALA A 75 8.10 -7.63 8.89
C ALA A 75 6.97 -8.49 8.25
N ALA A 76 6.96 -8.58 6.91
CA ALA A 76 5.99 -9.31 6.11
C ALA A 76 6.64 -9.76 4.78
N PRO A 77 6.16 -10.84 4.15
CA PRO A 77 6.62 -11.28 2.84
C PRO A 77 6.57 -10.15 1.79
N SER A 78 7.74 -9.81 1.23
CA SER A 78 7.91 -8.65 0.35
C SER A 78 9.15 -8.77 -0.54
N VAL A 79 9.23 -7.90 -1.56
CA VAL A 79 10.43 -7.73 -2.40
C VAL A 79 10.80 -6.27 -2.60
N ILE A 80 12.09 -6.05 -2.85
CA ILE A 80 12.68 -4.78 -3.29
C ILE A 80 13.43 -5.05 -4.59
N THR A 81 13.14 -4.30 -5.64
CA THR A 81 13.90 -4.34 -6.89
C THR A 81 14.95 -3.24 -6.88
N LEU A 82 16.22 -3.62 -6.92
CA LEU A 82 17.38 -2.73 -6.89
C LEU A 82 17.94 -2.57 -8.30
N ASN A 83 18.31 -1.34 -8.69
CA ASN A 83 19.02 -1.09 -9.93
C ASN A 83 20.53 -1.17 -9.66
N VAL A 84 21.17 -2.28 -10.04
CA VAL A 84 22.60 -2.50 -9.86
C VAL A 84 23.31 -2.31 -11.21
N GLY A 85 23.61 -1.05 -11.51
CA GLY A 85 24.17 -0.65 -12.80
C GLY A 85 23.15 -0.74 -13.93
N ALA A 86 23.22 -1.80 -14.74
CA ALA A 86 22.33 -2.02 -15.89
C ALA A 86 21.37 -3.21 -15.71
N VAL A 87 21.38 -3.86 -14.53
CA VAL A 87 20.48 -4.97 -14.20
C VAL A 87 19.53 -4.58 -13.06
N ASN A 88 18.29 -5.05 -13.16
CA ASN A 88 17.35 -5.07 -12.05
C ASN A 88 17.59 -6.34 -11.25
N GLU A 89 17.81 -6.20 -9.95
CA GLU A 89 18.03 -7.31 -9.03
C GLU A 89 16.93 -7.35 -7.97
N THR A 90 16.24 -8.49 -7.87
CA THR A 90 15.17 -8.69 -6.90
C THR A 90 15.72 -9.27 -5.60
N LEU A 91 15.56 -8.48 -4.53
CA LEU A 91 15.81 -8.84 -3.14
C LEU A 91 14.50 -9.29 -2.50
N CYS A 92 14.47 -10.47 -1.87
CA CYS A 92 13.29 -10.98 -1.18
C CYS A 92 13.44 -10.95 0.33
N VAL A 93 12.34 -10.69 1.04
CA VAL A 93 12.28 -10.70 2.51
C VAL A 93 11.06 -11.49 2.96
N PHE A 94 11.25 -12.31 4.00
CA PHE A 94 10.16 -12.83 4.81
C PHE A 94 10.60 -12.91 6.29
N PRO A 95 9.64 -12.84 7.23
CA PRO A 95 9.94 -12.93 8.66
C PRO A 95 10.40 -14.33 9.05
N THR A 96 11.63 -14.47 9.54
CA THR A 96 12.17 -15.75 10.06
C THR A 96 11.72 -16.06 11.50
N ASP A 97 10.99 -15.15 12.14
CA ASP A 97 10.38 -15.32 13.46
C ASP A 97 8.94 -14.79 13.40
N VAL A 98 7.97 -15.60 13.85
CA VAL A 98 6.55 -15.19 13.94
C VAL A 98 6.33 -14.04 14.93
N SER A 99 7.24 -13.86 15.88
CA SER A 99 7.23 -12.77 16.86
C SER A 99 7.54 -11.40 16.24
N SER A 100 8.23 -11.37 15.09
CA SER A 100 8.52 -10.14 14.34
C SER A 100 7.46 -9.82 13.27
N LEU A 101 6.40 -10.64 13.15
CA LEU A 101 5.46 -10.63 12.04
C LEU A 101 4.41 -9.52 12.18
N GLN A 102 4.78 -8.29 11.84
CA GLN A 102 3.90 -7.11 11.79
C GLN A 102 3.04 -7.02 10.51
N GLY A 103 2.95 -8.12 9.75
CA GLY A 103 2.21 -8.22 8.49
C GLY A 103 0.69 -8.13 8.64
N SER A 104 0.17 -6.99 9.08
CA SER A 104 -1.23 -6.64 8.91
C SER A 104 -1.52 -6.21 7.45
N CYS A 105 -2.79 -6.08 7.11
CA CYS A 105 -3.21 -5.72 5.77
C CYS A 105 -2.84 -4.27 5.41
N GLY A 106 -3.26 -3.30 6.24
CA GLY A 106 -3.10 -1.87 5.98
C GLY A 106 -1.71 -1.26 6.21
N VAL A 107 -0.67 -2.06 6.47
CA VAL A 107 0.71 -1.54 6.54
C VAL A 107 1.27 -1.35 5.13
N ALA A 108 1.60 -0.11 4.81
CA ALA A 108 2.40 0.26 3.65
C ALA A 108 3.86 0.45 4.06
N PHE A 109 4.81 0.05 3.21
CA PHE A 109 6.23 0.39 3.37
C PHE A 109 6.63 1.32 2.24
N THR A 110 6.63 2.62 2.49
CA THR A 110 6.84 3.68 1.48
C THR A 110 8.25 4.25 1.47
N ASP A 111 9.05 4.02 2.52
CA ASP A 111 10.45 4.47 2.62
C ASP A 111 11.33 3.42 3.35
N PRO A 112 12.18 2.66 2.64
CA PRO A 112 12.20 2.54 1.18
C PRO A 112 10.90 1.88 0.68
N PRO A 113 10.42 2.22 -0.53
CA PRO A 113 9.21 1.61 -1.08
C PRO A 113 9.48 0.14 -1.43
N VAL A 114 8.64 -0.77 -0.91
CA VAL A 114 8.72 -2.21 -1.19
C VAL A 114 7.40 -2.71 -1.77
N ARG A 115 7.47 -3.83 -2.50
CA ARG A 115 6.28 -4.54 -2.99
C ARG A 115 5.91 -5.66 -2.03
N ARG A 116 4.65 -5.74 -1.61
CA ARG A 116 4.18 -6.76 -0.65
C ARG A 116 3.53 -7.94 -1.35
N PHE A 117 3.76 -9.15 -0.81
CA PHE A 117 2.93 -10.31 -1.14
C PHE A 117 1.69 -10.32 -0.26
N CYS A 118 0.52 -10.29 -0.89
CA CYS A 118 -0.77 -10.08 -0.24
C CYS A 118 -1.71 -11.23 -0.58
N ASN A 119 -2.29 -11.86 0.45
CA ASN A 119 -3.31 -12.88 0.23
C ASN A 119 -4.68 -12.18 0.13
N CYS A 120 -5.34 -12.26 -1.01
CA CYS A 120 -6.61 -11.60 -1.27
C CYS A 120 -7.74 -12.63 -1.38
N LYS A 121 -8.75 -12.51 -0.51
CA LYS A 121 -10.01 -13.24 -0.60
C LYS A 121 -10.90 -12.50 -1.60
N GLN A 122 -11.28 -13.14 -2.70
CA GLN A 122 -12.31 -12.57 -3.59
C GLN A 122 -13.62 -12.44 -2.81
N LEU A 123 -14.24 -11.26 -2.91
CA LEU A 123 -15.61 -11.09 -2.43
C LEU A 123 -16.55 -11.91 -3.32
N PRO A 124 -17.59 -12.57 -2.76
CA PRO A 124 -18.63 -13.15 -3.59
C PRO A 124 -19.24 -12.04 -4.44
N ALA A 125 -19.35 -12.27 -5.75
CA ALA A 125 -19.85 -11.26 -6.69
C ALA A 125 -21.21 -10.71 -6.19
N PRO A 126 -21.41 -9.38 -6.16
CA PRO A 126 -22.64 -8.82 -5.62
C PRO A 126 -23.84 -9.38 -6.37
N LEU A 127 -24.80 -9.92 -5.60
CA LEU A 127 -26.03 -10.49 -6.13
C LEU A 127 -26.70 -9.50 -7.09
N PRO A 128 -27.41 -9.97 -8.15
CA PRO A 128 -28.00 -9.08 -9.15
C PRO A 128 -28.88 -7.96 -8.58
N SER A 129 -29.51 -8.21 -7.42
CA SER A 129 -30.30 -7.24 -6.66
C SER A 129 -29.50 -6.06 -6.12
N GLN A 130 -28.23 -6.22 -5.76
CA GLN A 130 -27.39 -5.15 -5.21
C GLN A 130 -26.70 -4.29 -6.28
N ARG A 131 -26.61 -4.76 -7.53
CA ARG A 131 -26.06 -3.96 -8.65
C ARG A 131 -26.84 -2.66 -8.91
N ARG A 132 -28.14 -2.61 -8.58
CA ARG A 132 -28.94 -1.37 -8.65
C ARG A 132 -28.63 -0.37 -7.55
N ALA A 133 -28.15 -0.80 -6.38
CA ALA A 133 -27.86 0.11 -5.27
C ALA A 133 -26.58 0.94 -5.54
N LEU A 134 -25.48 0.29 -5.94
CA LEU A 134 -24.20 0.98 -6.17
C LEU A 134 -24.26 2.06 -7.27
N LEU A 135 -25.04 1.84 -8.33
CA LEU A 135 -25.21 2.81 -9.42
C LEU A 135 -25.93 4.10 -9.01
N THR A 136 -26.50 4.17 -7.79
CA THR A 136 -27.25 5.35 -7.30
C THR A 136 -26.43 6.25 -6.36
N SER A 137 -25.27 5.77 -5.87
CA SER A 137 -24.45 6.52 -4.89
C SER A 137 -23.34 7.38 -5.49
N ALA A 138 -23.10 7.29 -6.81
CA ALA A 138 -22.14 8.15 -7.53
C ALA A 138 -22.74 9.53 -7.87
N ALA A 139 -23.35 10.19 -6.87
CA ALA A 139 -23.83 11.56 -7.00
C ALA A 139 -22.64 12.52 -6.82
N VAL A 140 -22.14 13.03 -7.94
CA VAL A 140 -21.03 14.00 -7.98
C VAL A 140 -21.42 15.27 -7.22
N ILE A 141 -20.71 15.58 -6.13
CA ILE A 141 -20.82 16.88 -5.47
C ILE A 141 -20.00 17.89 -6.28
N VAL A 142 -20.61 18.47 -7.30
CA VAL A 142 -20.05 19.61 -8.04
C VAL A 142 -20.26 20.88 -7.22
N THR A 143 -19.24 21.29 -6.46
CA THR A 143 -19.24 22.61 -5.80
C THR A 143 -18.80 23.71 -6.76
N THR A 144 -19.70 24.15 -7.64
CA THR A 144 -19.51 25.42 -8.39
C THR A 144 -19.92 26.60 -7.51
N GLU A 145 -18.96 27.23 -6.85
CA GLU A 145 -19.14 28.61 -6.35
C GLU A 145 -18.77 29.62 -7.46
N PRO A 146 -19.61 30.64 -7.72
CA PRO A 146 -19.36 31.61 -8.77
C PRO A 146 -18.36 32.70 -8.33
N ALA A 147 -17.48 33.08 -9.24
CA ALA A 147 -16.62 34.25 -9.05
C ALA A 147 -17.46 35.53 -9.03
N ILE A 148 -17.39 36.29 -7.92
CA ILE A 148 -17.89 37.66 -7.84
C ILE A 148 -16.68 38.61 -7.90
N VAL A 149 -16.64 39.47 -8.92
CA VAL A 149 -15.52 40.36 -9.21
C VAL A 149 -15.90 41.83 -8.99
N LEU A 150 -15.05 42.52 -8.23
CA LEU A 150 -14.94 43.98 -8.05
C LEU A 150 -16.13 44.76 -7.45
N HIS A 151 -15.82 45.55 -6.43
CA HIS A 151 -15.57 46.98 -6.66
C HIS A 151 -14.52 47.52 -5.67
N ALA A 152 -13.63 48.39 -6.13
CA ALA A 152 -12.57 48.98 -5.33
C ALA A 152 -12.75 50.51 -5.24
N ARG A 153 -12.57 51.09 -4.04
CA ARG A 153 -12.02 52.45 -3.88
C ARG A 153 -11.51 52.76 -2.47
N THR A 154 -10.18 52.80 -2.37
CA THR A 154 -9.35 53.75 -1.60
C THR A 154 -9.97 54.66 -0.53
N THR A 155 -9.48 54.52 0.71
CA THR A 155 -8.80 55.52 1.59
C THR A 155 -8.66 54.86 2.97
N GLY A 156 -7.65 55.05 3.82
CA GLY A 156 -6.41 55.85 3.77
C GLY A 156 -5.80 55.84 5.19
N ALA A 157 -4.55 56.31 5.34
CA ALA A 157 -3.83 56.52 6.61
C ALA A 157 -3.43 55.30 7.47
N THR A 158 -2.11 55.09 7.55
CA THR A 158 -1.40 54.46 8.68
C THR A 158 -1.57 55.31 9.95
N PRO A 159 -1.41 54.73 11.15
CA PRO A 159 -0.22 55.13 11.91
C PRO A 159 0.50 53.99 12.67
N ARG A 160 1.82 54.14 12.81
CA ARG A 160 2.63 53.50 13.86
C ARG A 160 2.24 54.06 15.24
N LEU A 161 2.44 53.29 16.32
CA LEU A 161 3.46 53.55 17.37
C LEU A 161 3.26 52.65 18.62
N ARG A 162 4.40 52.24 19.22
CA ARG A 162 4.68 51.87 20.65
C ARG A 162 3.62 51.05 21.43
N GLY A 163 4.02 50.10 22.29
CA GLY A 163 5.32 49.77 22.87
C GLY A 163 5.14 49.17 24.27
N HIS A 164 6.24 48.94 25.00
CA HIS A 164 6.33 48.25 26.31
C HIS A 164 6.17 46.72 26.27
N VAL A 165 6.85 45.89 27.07
CA VAL A 165 8.18 45.83 27.73
C VAL A 165 8.05 44.75 28.82
N ALA A 166 8.83 43.66 28.66
CA ALA A 166 9.51 42.81 29.65
C ALA A 166 8.87 42.34 30.98
N ALA A 167 9.54 41.30 31.55
CA ALA A 167 9.54 40.85 32.95
C ALA A 167 8.33 39.98 33.39
N LEU A 168 8.42 38.92 34.20
CA LEU A 168 9.52 38.01 34.65
C LEU A 168 8.98 36.55 34.51
N GLU A 169 9.58 35.42 34.92
CA GLU A 169 10.84 35.04 35.60
C GLU A 169 11.17 33.56 35.28
N GLY A 170 12.37 33.06 35.58
CA GLY A 170 12.74 31.63 35.43
C GLY A 170 14.18 31.39 34.98
#